data_AF-R7N734-F1
#
_entry.id   AF-R7N734-F1
#
_cell.length_a   1.000
_cell.length_b   1.000
_cell.length_c   1.000
_cell.angle_alpha   90.00
_cell.angle_beta   90.00
_cell.angle_gamma   90.00
#
_symmetry.space_group_name_H-M   'P 1'
#
loop_
_entity.id
_entity.type
_entity.pdbx_description
1 polymer ?
#
loop_
_entity_poly.entity_id
_entity_poly.type
_entity_poly.pdbx_seq_one_letter_code
_entity_poly.pdbx_strand_id
1 'polypeptide(L)' 'MAAKKHSKNFQKVKNYYNRGLWDIDRVYSAVGKWITEAEYKEITGFTYPDKE' A
#
# COMPACT_ATOMS: atom_id res chain seq x y z
N MET A 1 20.66 -9.46 -4.31
CA MET A 1 19.36 -8.82 -4.61
C MET A 1 18.52 -8.87 -3.35
N ALA A 2 18.30 -7.73 -2.69
CA ALA A 2 17.55 -7.70 -1.44
C ALA A 2 16.08 -8.03 -1.73
N ALA A 3 15.61 -9.18 -1.26
CA ALA A 3 14.18 -9.48 -1.26
C ALA A 3 13.50 -8.46 -0.34
N LYS A 4 12.89 -7.42 -0.92
CA LYS A 4 12.04 -6.49 -0.19
C LYS A 4 10.98 -7.33 0.53
N LYS A 5 11.06 -7.34 1.86
CA LYS A 5 10.23 -8.18 2.72
C LYS A 5 8.87 -7.51 2.85
N HIS A 6 8.06 -7.67 1.80
CA HIS A 6 6.72 -7.14 1.77
C HIS A 6 5.82 -7.89 2.77
N SER A 7 4.86 -7.17 3.34
CA SER A 7 3.76 -7.71 4.13
C SER A 7 3.03 -8.76 3.31
N LYS A 8 2.49 -9.79 3.98
CA LYS A 8 1.70 -10.86 3.30
C LYS A 8 0.56 -10.31 2.44
N ASN A 9 0.04 -9.13 2.76
CA ASN A 9 -1.07 -8.50 2.06
C ASN A 9 -0.63 -7.46 1.01
N PHE A 10 0.66 -7.16 0.86
CA PHE A 10 1.14 -6.15 -0.09
C PHE A 10 0.64 -6.37 -1.50
N GLN A 11 0.84 -7.57 -2.06
CA GLN A 11 0.40 -7.89 -3.41
C GLN A 11 -1.13 -7.80 -3.55
N LYS A 12 -1.89 -8.14 -2.51
CA LYS A 12 -3.35 -8.00 -2.53
C LYS A 12 -3.75 -6.53 -2.61
N VAL A 13 -3.22 -5.69 -1.72
CA VAL A 13 -3.55 -4.25 -1.67
C VAL A 13 -3.09 -3.55 -2.95
N LYS A 14 -1.89 -3.87 -3.44
CA LYS A 14 -1.38 -3.37 -4.73
C LYS A 14 -2.30 -3.76 -5.89
N ASN A 15 -2.76 -5.02 -5.94
CA ASN A 15 -3.67 -5.46 -6.98
C ASN A 15 -5.06 -4.79 -6.86
N TYR A 16 -5.58 -4.59 -5.65
CA TYR A 16 -6.83 -3.87 -5.45
C TYR A 16 -6.75 -2.41 -5.90
N TYR A 17 -5.66 -1.72 -5.56
CA TYR A 17 -5.42 -0.34 -6.00
C TYR A 17 -5.25 -0.25 -7.52
N ASN A 18 -4.40 -1.11 -8.12
CA ASN A 18 -4.21 -1.15 -9.57
C ASN A 18 -5.49 -1.48 -10.35
N ARG A 19 -6.39 -2.29 -9.77
CA ARG A 19 -7.68 -2.64 -10.38
C ARG A 19 -8.77 -1.59 -10.13
N GLY A 20 -8.47 -0.52 -9.39
CA GLY A 20 -9.46 0.50 -9.01
C GLY A 20 -10.53 0.00 -8.04
N LEU A 21 -10.29 -1.13 -7.36
CA LEU A 21 -11.21 -1.68 -6.35
C LEU A 21 -11.07 -0.95 -5.01
N TRP A 22 -9.91 -0.34 -4.78
CA TRP A 22 -9.55 0.37 -3.56
C TRP A 22 -9.01 1.74 -3.93
N ASP A 23 -9.62 2.78 -3.35
CA ASP A 23 -9.10 4.14 -3.38
C ASP A 23 -7.96 4.34 -2.38
N ILE A 24 -7.25 5.45 -2.54
CA ILE A 24 -6.11 5.83 -1.69
C ILE A 24 -6.47 5.85 -0.20
N ASP A 25 -7.69 6.26 0.16
CA ASP A 25 -8.16 6.30 1.56
C ASP A 25 -8.30 4.90 2.17
N ARG A 26 -8.65 3.92 1.34
CA ARG A 26 -8.74 2.51 1.74
C ARG A 26 -7.37 1.89 1.91
N VAL A 27 -6.43 2.22 1.02
CA VAL A 27 -5.01 1.83 1.15
C VAL A 27 -4.40 2.49 2.40
N TYR A 28 -4.71 3.76 2.66
CA TYR A 28 -4.29 4.51 3.85
C TYR A 28 -4.77 3.83 5.14
N SER A 29 -6.04 3.46 5.19
CA SER A 29 -6.63 2.75 6.35
C SER A 29 -6.05 1.35 6.59
N ALA A 30 -5.39 0.78 5.57
CA ALA A 30 -4.72 -0.51 5.63
C ALA A 30 -3.27 -0.41 6.09
N VAL A 31 -2.70 0.81 6.15
CA VAL A 31 -1.40 1.08 6.76
C VAL A 31 -1.45 0.76 8.25
N GLY A 32 -0.45 0.04 8.75
CA GLY A 32 -0.37 -0.43 10.13
C GLY A 32 -1.23 -1.67 10.44
N LYS A 33 -2.13 -2.09 9.54
CA LYS A 33 -2.96 -3.30 9.71
C LYS A 33 -2.59 -4.41 8.72
N TRP A 34 -2.43 -4.04 7.45
CA TRP A 34 -2.21 -4.98 6.34
C TRP A 34 -0.89 -4.72 5.62
N ILE A 35 -0.53 -3.44 5.49
CA ILE A 35 0.70 -2.97 4.86
C ILE A 35 1.40 -1.97 5.77
N THR A 36 2.65 -1.67 5.45
CA THR A 36 3.46 -0.64 6.11
C THR A 36 3.40 0.69 5.36
N GLU A 37 3.87 1.76 5.99
CA GLU A 37 3.95 3.10 5.38
C GLU A 37 4.85 3.12 4.14
N ALA A 38 5.95 2.35 4.17
CA ALA A 38 6.83 2.18 3.01
C ALA A 38 6.09 1.53 1.83
N GLU A 39 5.26 0.53 2.13
CA GLU A 39 4.46 -0.17 1.13
C GLU A 39 3.32 0.67 0.58
N TYR A 40 2.69 1.50 1.42
CA TYR A 40 1.72 2.49 0.97
C TYR A 40 2.33 3.37 -0.12
N LYS A 41 3.53 3.92 0.14
CA LYS A 41 4.27 4.71 -0.85
C LYS A 41 4.61 3.94 -2.12
N GLU A 42 4.92 2.65 -2.02
CA GLU A 42 5.13 1.80 -3.21
C GLU A 42 3.86 1.49 -4.01
N ILE A 43 2.68 1.52 -3.37
CA ILE A 43 1.40 1.23 -4.02
C ILE A 43 0.81 2.50 -4.63
N THR A 44 0.75 3.58 -3.85
CA THR A 44 0.04 4.81 -4.20
C THR A 44 0.97 5.88 -4.77
N GLY A 45 2.27 5.81 -4.49
CA GLY A 45 3.25 6.85 -4.81
C GLY A 45 3.37 7.95 -3.75
N PHE A 46 2.42 8.02 -2.82
CA PHE A 46 2.34 9.08 -1.80
C PHE A 46 3.04 8.67 -0.51
N THR A 47 3.66 9.62 0.18
CA THR A 47 4.32 9.34 1.47
C THR A 47 3.26 9.44 2.57
N TYR A 48 2.96 8.35 3.27
CA TYR A 48 2.06 8.41 4.43
C TYR A 48 2.58 9.41 5.49
N PRO A 49 1.73 10.25 6.10
CA PRO A 49 0.27 10.30 6.01
C PRO A 49 -0.30 11.18 4.88
N ASP A 50 0.53 11.74 4.01
CA ASP A 50 0.09 12.54 2.86
C ASP A 50 -0.60 11.66 1.80
N LYS A 51 -1.63 12.23 1.16
CA LYS A 51 -2.48 11.58 0.15
C LYS A 51 -2.55 12.36 -1.17
N GLU A 52 -1.75 13.43 -1.30
CA GLU A 52 -1.82 14.46 -2.37
C GLU A 52 -0.64 14.45 -3.33
#